data_AF-A0A6J4J3P9-F1
#
_entry.id   AF-A0A6J4J3P9-F1
#
_cell.length_a   1.000
_cell.length_b   1.000
_cell.length_c   1.000
_cell.angle_alpha   90.00
_cell.angle_beta   90.00
_cell.angle_gamma   90.00
#
_symmetry.space_group_name_H-M   'P 1'
#
loop_
_entity.id
_entity.type
_entity.pdbx_description
1 polymer ?
#
loop_
_entity_poly.entity_id
_entity_poly.type
_entity_poly.pdbx_seq_one_letter_code
_entity_poly.pdbx_strand_id
1 'polypeptide(L)'
;MVGGETGRTMPLQESAVQSVRLLARAARRVSAALSVGMLLAPAHAAPAPAQDPPPQPAAVAPAGNAAAILMNINDLGLLKALQPVKLTGEQVTALVPVLREVADQGKALLRQDEEALRAIATDVEKARSAALAGTPVPADLEARVEATAKAAEARRKKARTAAVGRIVGALKTGLTPEQLTGIAARVEKVLGGKLVPPQYKQTPSKAPREAVQDLAVAYFVEQVLLNERAVDVVSQMKPPPSAAEAPAAAAAP
;
A
#
# COMPACT_ATOMS: atom_id res chain seq x y z
N MET A 1 -55.59 -20.95 -5.45
CA MET A 1 -55.28 -19.58 -5.92
C MET A 1 -54.12 -19.08 -5.07
N VAL A 2 -52.88 -19.27 -5.55
CA VAL A 2 -51.96 -18.22 -6.04
C VAL A 2 -51.76 -17.15 -4.95
N GLY A 3 -50.64 -17.05 -4.23
CA GLY A 3 -49.23 -17.23 -4.64
C GLY A 3 -48.63 -15.83 -4.80
N GLY A 4 -47.95 -15.32 -3.76
CA GLY A 4 -47.35 -13.99 -3.74
C GLY A 4 -45.99 -14.00 -3.07
N GLU A 5 -44.97 -14.41 -3.80
CA GLU A 5 -43.56 -14.28 -3.41
C GLU A 5 -43.09 -12.85 -3.69
N THR A 6 -42.86 -12.08 -2.63
CA THR A 6 -42.15 -10.80 -2.71
C THR A 6 -40.64 -11.05 -2.77
N GLY A 7 -40.11 -11.05 -3.99
CA GLY A 7 -38.67 -11.02 -4.26
C GLY A 7 -38.03 -9.75 -3.71
N ARG A 8 -37.29 -9.90 -2.60
CA ARG A 8 -36.50 -8.84 -2.00
C ARG A 8 -35.14 -8.79 -2.68
N THR A 9 -35.00 -7.95 -3.70
CA THR A 9 -33.72 -7.66 -4.35
C THR A 9 -32.81 -6.91 -3.37
N MET A 10 -31.75 -7.55 -2.88
CA MET A 10 -30.69 -6.87 -2.14
C MET A 10 -29.78 -6.09 -3.11
N PRO A 11 -29.36 -4.85 -2.77
CA PRO A 11 -28.45 -4.10 -3.60
C PRO A 11 -27.03 -4.69 -3.56
N LEU A 12 -26.53 -5.13 -4.72
CA LEU A 12 -25.18 -5.70 -4.94
C LEU A 12 -24.03 -4.76 -4.52
N GLN A 13 -24.30 -3.50 -4.17
CA GLN A 13 -23.28 -2.52 -3.82
C GLN A 13 -22.70 -2.66 -2.40
N GLU A 14 -23.42 -3.27 -1.44
CA GLU A 14 -22.92 -3.39 -0.06
C GLU A 14 -21.87 -4.50 0.14
N SER A 15 -21.86 -5.51 -0.73
CA SER A 15 -20.98 -6.68 -0.61
C SER A 15 -19.50 -6.34 -0.88
N ALA A 16 -19.24 -5.44 -1.83
CA ALA A 16 -17.89 -5.00 -2.16
C ALA A 16 -17.26 -4.15 -1.03
N VAL A 17 -18.05 -3.29 -0.38
CA VAL A 17 -17.57 -2.41 0.69
C VAL A 17 -17.28 -3.18 1.98
N GLN A 18 -18.03 -4.24 2.28
CA GLN A 18 -17.78 -5.08 3.46
C GLN A 18 -16.52 -5.94 3.32
N SER A 19 -16.25 -6.46 2.11
CA SER A 19 -15.08 -7.30 1.84
C SER A 19 -13.75 -6.54 2.02
N VAL A 20 -13.70 -5.26 1.65
CA VAL A 20 -12.50 -4.41 1.80
C VAL A 20 -12.23 -4.03 3.26
N ARG A 21 -13.26 -3.85 4.10
CA ARG A 21 -13.10 -3.47 5.52
C ARG A 21 -12.46 -4.56 6.39
N LEU A 22 -12.52 -5.82 5.95
CA LEU A 22 -12.02 -6.97 6.71
C LEU A 22 -10.58 -7.38 6.34
N LEU A 23 -10.11 -7.12 5.11
CA LEU A 23 -8.70 -7.32 4.71
C LEU A 23 -7.73 -6.43 5.50
N ALA A 24 -8.14 -5.21 5.85
CA ALA A 24 -7.34 -4.26 6.63
C ALA A 24 -7.00 -4.73 8.06
N ARG A 25 -7.63 -5.80 8.58
CA ARG A 25 -7.33 -6.36 9.90
C ARG A 25 -6.25 -7.46 9.89
N ALA A 26 -5.86 -7.99 8.73
CA ALA A 26 -4.93 -9.13 8.64
C ALA A 26 -3.44 -8.73 8.53
N ALA A 27 -3.11 -7.50 8.15
CA ALA A 27 -1.72 -7.07 7.89
C ALA A 27 -0.97 -6.52 9.12
N ARG A 28 -1.49 -6.68 10.34
CA ARG A 28 -1.00 -5.95 11.54
C ARG A 28 -0.10 -6.77 12.48
N ARG A 29 0.59 -7.80 12.00
CA ARG A 29 1.45 -8.65 12.85
C ARG A 29 2.74 -9.14 12.17
N VAL A 30 3.64 -8.24 11.79
CA VAL A 30 5.08 -8.56 11.75
C VAL A 30 5.85 -7.26 11.97
N SER A 31 6.56 -7.15 13.09
CA SER A 31 7.72 -6.26 13.38
C SER A 31 7.74 -5.88 14.85
N ALA A 32 8.22 -6.79 15.70
CA ALA A 32 8.73 -6.46 17.03
C ALA A 32 9.59 -7.62 17.53
N ALA A 33 10.90 -7.58 17.25
CA ALA A 33 11.96 -8.22 18.06
C ALA A 33 13.33 -8.02 17.39
N LEU A 34 13.99 -6.88 17.66
CA LEU A 34 15.46 -6.84 17.62
C LEU A 34 15.95 -5.71 18.54
N SER A 35 16.04 -6.03 19.83
CA SER A 35 16.80 -5.21 20.79
C SER A 35 17.99 -6.04 21.24
N VAL A 36 19.15 -5.68 20.69
CA VAL A 36 20.48 -6.24 20.93
C VAL A 36 20.88 -5.96 22.38
N GLY A 37 21.16 -7.01 23.15
CA GLY A 37 21.81 -6.91 24.44
C GLY A 37 23.31 -6.65 24.26
N MET A 38 23.79 -5.49 24.72
CA MET A 38 25.21 -5.23 24.96
C MET A 38 25.50 -5.53 26.42
N LEU A 39 26.26 -6.61 26.67
CA LEU A 39 26.88 -6.88 27.97
C LEU A 39 28.38 -6.58 27.88
N LEU A 40 28.84 -5.80 28.85
CA LEU A 40 30.22 -5.33 29.04
C LEU A 40 31.19 -6.48 29.34
N ALA A 41 32.43 -6.33 28.87
CA ALA A 41 33.59 -7.04 29.40
C ALA A 41 34.69 -6.01 29.78
N PRO A 42 35.39 -6.17 30.92
CA PRO A 42 36.53 -5.32 31.27
C PRO A 42 37.81 -5.91 30.68
N ALA A 43 38.54 -5.13 29.86
CA ALA A 43 39.87 -5.51 29.38
C ALA A 43 40.95 -4.73 30.13
N HIS A 44 41.91 -5.46 30.68
CA HIS A 44 43.10 -4.97 31.37
C HIS A 44 44.06 -4.27 30.39
N ALA A 45 44.68 -3.19 30.86
CA ALA A 45 45.62 -2.37 30.11
C ALA A 45 46.96 -3.08 29.87
N ALA A 46 47.39 -3.12 28.61
CA ALA A 46 48.75 -3.43 28.18
C ALA A 46 49.42 -2.15 27.63
N PRO A 47 50.76 -1.99 27.75
CA PRO A 47 51.46 -0.80 27.28
C PRO A 47 51.50 -0.71 25.75
N ALA A 48 51.30 0.50 25.24
CA ALA A 48 51.13 0.81 23.82
C ALA A 48 52.44 0.67 23.01
N PRO A 49 52.45 -0.08 21.89
CA PRO A 49 53.47 0.08 20.86
C PRO A 49 53.27 1.38 20.07
N ALA A 50 54.37 1.90 19.52
CA ALA A 50 54.46 3.16 18.78
C ALA A 50 53.38 3.29 17.69
N GLN A 51 52.72 4.45 17.65
CA GLN A 51 51.67 4.78 16.69
C GLN A 51 52.27 5.01 15.30
N ASP A 52 51.97 4.11 14.37
CA ASP A 52 51.92 4.47 12.95
C ASP A 52 50.93 5.62 12.75
N PRO A 53 51.20 6.56 11.80
CA PRO A 53 50.30 7.66 11.53
C PRO A 53 48.90 7.12 11.23
N PRO A 54 47.83 7.74 11.79
CA PRO A 54 46.48 7.23 11.64
C PRO A 54 46.15 7.11 10.15
N PRO A 55 45.56 5.99 9.70
CA PRO A 55 45.11 5.86 8.33
C PRO A 55 44.18 7.02 8.02
N GLN A 56 44.55 7.83 7.03
CA GLN A 56 43.70 8.91 6.54
C GLN A 56 42.34 8.29 6.21
N PRO A 57 41.22 8.82 6.73
CA PRO A 57 39.91 8.30 6.38
C PRO A 57 39.78 8.37 4.86
N ALA A 58 39.63 7.19 4.23
CA ALA A 58 39.33 7.10 2.82
C ALA A 58 38.16 8.05 2.55
N ALA A 59 38.33 8.95 1.57
CA ALA A 59 37.30 9.88 1.17
C ALA A 59 35.99 9.10 0.99
N VAL A 60 35.02 9.37 1.87
CA VAL A 60 33.69 8.77 1.78
C VAL A 60 33.19 9.13 0.39
N ALA A 61 33.02 8.13 -0.47
CA ALA A 61 32.44 8.31 -1.78
C ALA A 61 31.18 9.19 -1.63
N PRO A 62 30.95 10.17 -2.53
CA PRO A 62 29.82 11.06 -2.40
C PRO A 62 28.57 10.22 -2.17
N ALA A 63 27.74 10.61 -1.22
CA ALA A 63 26.45 9.99 -0.88
C ALA A 63 25.45 10.13 -2.04
N GLY A 64 25.85 9.64 -3.20
CA GLY A 64 25.16 9.71 -4.47
C GLY A 64 24.03 8.71 -4.45
N ASN A 65 22.83 9.25 -4.22
CA ASN A 65 21.57 8.70 -4.71
C ASN A 65 21.02 7.43 -4.05
N ALA A 66 21.29 7.16 -2.76
CA ALA A 66 20.56 6.12 -2.03
C ALA A 66 19.02 6.27 -2.16
N ALA A 67 18.51 7.50 -2.08
CA ALA A 67 17.08 7.78 -2.27
C ALA A 67 16.59 7.43 -3.70
N ALA A 68 17.35 7.80 -4.74
CA ALA A 68 16.99 7.47 -6.12
C ALA A 68 17.06 5.96 -6.40
N ILE A 69 18.03 5.25 -5.80
CA ILE A 69 18.11 3.78 -5.88
C ILE A 69 16.86 3.14 -5.24
N LEU A 70 16.43 3.61 -4.07
CA LEU A 70 15.20 3.13 -3.43
C LEU A 70 13.95 3.40 -4.28
N MET A 71 13.87 4.56 -4.94
CA MET A 71 12.80 4.86 -5.90
C MET A 71 12.82 3.90 -7.09
N ASN A 72 13.99 3.67 -7.70
CA ASN A 72 14.13 2.73 -8.82
C ASN A 72 13.77 1.29 -8.42
N ILE A 73 14.13 0.85 -7.21
CA ILE A 73 13.74 -0.48 -6.70
C ILE A 73 12.22 -0.57 -6.58
N ASN A 74 11.55 0.47 -6.09
CA ASN A 74 10.10 0.52 -6.00
C ASN A 74 9.46 0.50 -7.41
N ASP A 75 9.95 1.33 -8.33
CA ASP A 75 9.47 1.40 -9.71
C ASP A 75 9.64 0.04 -10.43
N LEU A 76 10.76 -0.67 -10.22
CA LEU A 76 10.96 -2.03 -10.73
C LEU A 76 9.97 -3.04 -10.14
N GLY A 77 9.66 -2.92 -8.84
CA GLY A 77 8.63 -3.72 -8.19
C GLY A 77 7.25 -3.52 -8.82
N LEU A 78 6.88 -2.26 -9.07
CA LEU A 78 5.65 -1.88 -9.75
C LEU A 78 5.61 -2.36 -11.20
N LEU A 79 6.69 -2.20 -11.96
CA LEU A 79 6.77 -2.67 -13.35
C LEU A 79 6.66 -4.18 -13.43
N LYS A 80 7.37 -4.91 -12.56
CA LYS A 80 7.20 -6.37 -12.44
C LYS A 80 5.75 -6.71 -12.11
N ALA A 81 5.06 -5.89 -11.31
CA ALA A 81 3.66 -6.03 -10.97
C ALA A 81 2.70 -5.75 -12.15
N LEU A 82 2.98 -4.75 -12.98
CA LEU A 82 2.04 -4.26 -14.00
C LEU A 82 2.27 -4.87 -15.38
N GLN A 83 3.51 -5.20 -15.74
CA GLN A 83 3.85 -5.74 -17.06
C GLN A 83 3.02 -6.97 -17.46
N PRO A 84 2.77 -7.97 -16.58
CA PRO A 84 1.97 -9.14 -16.96
C PRO A 84 0.50 -8.83 -17.25
N VAL A 85 -0.03 -7.70 -16.76
CA VAL A 85 -1.42 -7.28 -17.01
C VAL A 85 -1.61 -6.81 -18.45
N LYS A 86 -0.53 -6.38 -19.12
CA LYS A 86 -0.54 -5.91 -20.51
C LYS A 86 -1.60 -4.82 -20.75
N LEU A 87 -1.52 -3.74 -19.97
CA LEU A 87 -2.44 -2.60 -20.10
C LEU A 87 -2.29 -1.96 -21.49
N THR A 88 -3.40 -1.74 -22.18
CA THR A 88 -3.43 -1.01 -23.46
C THR A 88 -3.29 0.50 -23.21
N GLY A 89 -3.01 1.28 -24.27
CA GLY A 89 -2.93 2.74 -24.16
C GLY A 89 -4.24 3.38 -23.69
N GLU A 90 -5.37 2.85 -24.14
CA GLU A 90 -6.70 3.28 -23.69
C GLU A 90 -6.93 2.97 -22.21
N GLN A 91 -6.55 1.77 -21.76
CA GLN A 91 -6.66 1.37 -20.35
C GLN A 91 -5.78 2.24 -19.44
N VAL A 92 -4.55 2.55 -19.87
CA VAL A 92 -3.66 3.48 -19.16
C VAL A 92 -4.29 4.87 -19.10
N THR A 93 -4.79 5.38 -20.23
CA THR A 93 -5.42 6.71 -20.34
C THR A 93 -6.65 6.82 -19.44
N ALA A 94 -7.45 5.75 -19.31
CA ALA A 94 -8.62 5.72 -18.42
C ALA A 94 -8.24 5.57 -16.94
N LEU A 95 -7.19 4.81 -16.62
CA LEU A 95 -6.79 4.51 -15.24
C LEU A 95 -6.03 5.66 -14.56
N VAL A 96 -5.14 6.36 -15.30
CA VAL A 96 -4.27 7.41 -14.74
C VAL A 96 -5.05 8.53 -14.03
N PRO A 97 -6.14 9.09 -14.59
CA PRO A 97 -6.94 10.10 -13.90
C PRO A 97 -7.48 9.63 -12.55
N VAL A 98 -7.94 8.38 -12.47
CA VAL A 98 -8.45 7.77 -11.23
C VAL A 98 -7.35 7.63 -10.18
N LEU A 99 -6.17 7.17 -10.59
CA LEU A 99 -5.01 7.05 -9.68
C LEU A 99 -4.55 8.42 -9.19
N ARG A 100 -4.55 9.45 -10.07
CA ARG A 100 -4.16 10.82 -9.70
C ARG A 100 -5.13 11.42 -8.69
N GLU A 101 -6.44 11.28 -8.91
CA GLU A 101 -7.47 11.76 -7.96
C GLU A 101 -7.30 11.11 -6.58
N VAL A 102 -7.05 9.79 -6.54
CA VAL A 102 -6.79 9.07 -5.29
C VAL A 102 -5.51 9.56 -4.60
N ALA A 103 -4.43 9.77 -5.36
CA ALA A 103 -3.17 10.28 -4.82
C ALA A 103 -3.32 11.69 -4.24
N ASP A 104 -4.06 12.57 -4.93
CA ASP A 104 -4.30 13.95 -4.48
C ASP A 104 -5.18 13.98 -3.22
N GLN A 105 -6.21 13.12 -3.13
CA GLN A 105 -6.98 12.93 -1.91
C GLN A 105 -6.11 12.42 -0.74
N GLY A 106 -5.17 11.51 -1.01
CA GLY A 106 -4.19 11.04 -0.03
C GLY A 106 -3.32 12.17 0.51
N LYS A 107 -2.77 13.01 -0.38
CA LYS A 107 -1.97 14.19 0.01
C LYS A 107 -2.77 15.19 0.83
N ALA A 108 -4.04 15.43 0.47
CA ALA A 108 -4.91 16.33 1.23
C ALA A 108 -5.14 15.83 2.67
N LEU A 109 -5.32 14.52 2.86
CA LEU A 109 -5.47 13.92 4.19
C LEU A 109 -4.18 13.99 5.02
N LEU A 110 -3.02 13.79 4.39
CA LEU A 110 -1.73 13.94 5.08
C LEU A 110 -1.55 15.37 5.58
N ARG A 111 -1.87 16.39 4.75
CA ARG A 111 -1.85 17.80 5.19
C ARG A 111 -2.79 18.06 6.36
N GLN A 112 -4.01 17.52 6.31
CA GLN A 112 -4.97 17.63 7.40
C GLN A 112 -4.42 16.99 8.71
N ASP A 113 -3.77 15.84 8.61
CA ASP A 113 -3.17 15.17 9.76
C ASP A 113 -1.96 15.96 10.32
N GLU A 114 -1.12 16.51 9.44
CA GLU A 114 0.01 17.38 9.81
C GLU A 114 -0.46 18.66 10.53
N GLU A 115 -1.54 19.29 10.06
CA GLU A 115 -2.15 20.45 10.70
C GLU A 115 -2.67 20.11 12.10
N ALA A 116 -3.33 18.96 12.26
CA ALA A 116 -3.80 18.50 13.57
C ALA A 116 -2.63 18.21 14.54
N LEU A 117 -1.54 17.60 14.06
CA LEU A 117 -0.34 17.38 14.87
C LEU A 117 0.36 18.69 15.22
N ARG A 118 0.44 19.64 14.28
CA ARG A 118 1.03 20.97 14.50
C ARG A 118 0.30 21.72 15.62
N ALA A 119 -1.02 21.56 15.73
CA ALA A 119 -1.82 22.19 16.77
C ALA A 119 -1.47 21.73 18.21
N ILE A 120 -0.89 20.53 18.38
CA ILE A 120 -0.47 20.00 19.68
C ILE A 120 1.05 19.91 19.86
N ALA A 121 1.84 20.25 18.83
CA ALA A 121 3.28 20.05 18.81
C ALA A 121 4.02 20.78 19.95
N THR A 122 3.66 22.04 20.22
CA THR A 122 4.30 22.82 21.29
C THR A 122 4.03 22.24 22.68
N ASP A 123 2.81 21.73 22.93
CA ASP A 123 2.47 21.09 24.20
C ASP A 123 3.23 19.78 24.37
N VAL A 124 3.34 18.99 23.30
CA VAL A 124 4.12 17.74 23.28
C VAL A 124 5.60 17.99 23.58
N GLU A 125 6.23 18.99 22.94
CA GLU A 125 7.64 19.31 23.22
C GLU A 125 7.85 19.78 24.66
N LYS A 126 6.96 20.64 25.19
CA LYS A 126 7.02 21.08 26.59
C LYS A 126 6.89 19.90 27.56
N ALA A 127 5.91 19.03 27.34
CA ALA A 127 5.70 17.86 28.18
C ALA A 127 6.86 16.87 28.09
N ARG A 128 7.45 16.69 26.90
CA ARG A 128 8.67 15.88 26.71
C ARG A 128 9.83 16.46 27.52
N SER A 129 10.10 17.76 27.44
CA SER A 129 11.14 18.40 28.23
C SER A 129 10.90 18.26 29.74
N ALA A 130 9.67 18.44 30.20
CA ALA A 130 9.30 18.27 31.62
C ALA A 130 9.43 16.80 32.09
N ALA A 131 9.04 15.84 31.26
CA ALA A 131 9.18 14.41 31.52
C ALA A 131 10.64 13.98 31.65
N LEU A 132 11.53 14.52 30.80
CA LEU A 132 12.97 14.31 30.93
C LEU A 132 13.55 14.87 32.24
N ALA A 133 12.87 15.85 32.85
CA ALA A 133 13.21 16.39 34.17
C ALA A 133 12.49 15.66 35.33
N GLY A 134 11.79 14.55 35.07
CA GLY A 134 11.11 13.75 36.10
C GLY A 134 9.69 14.20 36.44
N THR A 135 9.11 15.13 35.69
CA THR A 135 7.70 15.54 35.87
C THR A 135 6.78 14.60 35.09
N PRO A 136 5.66 14.11 35.66
CA PRO A 136 4.72 13.28 34.90
C PRO A 136 4.10 14.03 33.72
N VAL A 137 3.79 13.31 32.64
CA VAL A 137 3.10 13.86 31.47
C VAL A 137 1.64 14.18 31.85
N PRO A 138 1.09 15.35 31.48
CA PRO A 138 -0.31 15.66 31.75
C PRO A 138 -1.27 14.69 31.06
N ALA A 139 -2.21 14.10 31.81
CA ALA A 139 -3.15 13.12 31.28
C ALA A 139 -4.08 13.69 30.18
N ASP A 140 -4.40 14.98 30.23
CA ASP A 140 -5.16 15.68 29.18
C ASP A 140 -4.38 15.72 27.86
N LEU A 141 -3.06 15.90 27.91
CA LEU A 141 -2.20 15.91 26.73
C LEU A 141 -2.08 14.50 26.14
N GLU A 142 -1.90 13.47 26.97
CA GLU A 142 -1.91 12.08 26.52
C GLU A 142 -3.21 11.75 25.79
N ALA A 143 -4.36 12.14 26.36
CA ALA A 143 -5.67 11.94 25.74
C ALA A 143 -5.81 12.69 24.40
N ARG A 144 -5.29 13.92 24.29
CA ARG A 144 -5.29 14.69 23.03
C ARG A 144 -4.41 14.05 21.96
N VAL A 145 -3.23 13.56 22.32
CA VAL A 145 -2.32 12.83 21.41
C VAL A 145 -2.99 11.55 20.91
N GLU A 146 -3.57 10.76 21.82
CA GLU A 146 -4.27 9.52 21.45
C GLU A 146 -5.48 9.80 20.55
N ALA A 147 -6.30 10.80 20.90
CA ALA A 147 -7.45 11.19 20.10
C ALA A 147 -7.05 11.64 18.68
N THR A 148 -5.98 12.43 18.57
CA THR A 148 -5.44 12.89 17.29
C THR A 148 -4.97 11.71 16.43
N ALA A 149 -4.22 10.76 17.03
CA ALA A 149 -3.75 9.56 16.35
C ALA A 149 -4.89 8.66 15.88
N LYS A 150 -5.89 8.39 16.75
CA LYS A 150 -7.08 7.60 16.40
C LYS A 150 -7.90 8.25 15.28
N ALA A 151 -8.05 9.57 15.32
CA ALA A 151 -8.78 10.30 14.28
C ALA A 151 -8.06 10.22 12.93
N ALA A 152 -6.73 10.38 12.91
CA ALA A 152 -5.91 10.20 11.70
C ALA A 152 -6.01 8.76 11.15
N GLU A 153 -5.89 7.74 12.01
CA GLU A 153 -6.04 6.34 11.61
C GLU A 153 -7.43 6.07 10.99
N ALA A 154 -8.50 6.55 11.63
CA ALA A 154 -9.86 6.39 11.13
C ALA A 154 -10.07 7.05 9.77
N ARG A 155 -9.57 8.29 9.59
CA ARG A 155 -9.61 9.01 8.30
C ARG A 155 -8.86 8.24 7.22
N ARG A 156 -7.61 7.86 7.48
CA ARG A 156 -6.76 7.11 6.54
C ARG A 156 -7.39 5.78 6.14
N LYS A 157 -7.94 5.03 7.10
CA LYS A 157 -8.63 3.76 6.82
C LYS A 157 -9.84 3.97 5.92
N LYS A 158 -10.69 4.96 6.23
CA LYS A 158 -11.87 5.29 5.41
C LYS A 158 -11.46 5.68 3.98
N ALA A 159 -10.47 6.55 3.85
CA ALA A 159 -9.96 7.01 2.57
C ALA A 159 -9.36 5.87 1.76
N ARG A 160 -8.56 5.00 2.39
CA ARG A 160 -7.96 3.83 1.75
C ARG A 160 -9.03 2.86 1.25
N THR A 161 -10.08 2.58 2.04
CA THR A 161 -11.20 1.76 1.57
C THR A 161 -11.92 2.38 0.37
N ALA A 162 -12.16 3.69 0.39
CA ALA A 162 -12.79 4.39 -0.73
C ALA A 162 -11.90 4.37 -1.99
N ALA A 163 -10.59 4.59 -1.82
CA ALA A 163 -9.61 4.54 -2.89
C ALA A 163 -9.53 3.16 -3.56
N VAL A 164 -9.44 2.08 -2.76
CA VAL A 164 -9.49 0.71 -3.28
C VAL A 164 -10.78 0.49 -4.07
N GLY A 165 -11.94 0.85 -3.51
CA GLY A 165 -13.23 0.70 -4.19
C GLY A 165 -13.29 1.44 -5.54
N ARG A 166 -12.81 2.69 -5.59
CA ARG A 166 -12.78 3.49 -6.82
C ARG A 166 -11.88 2.86 -7.89
N ILE A 167 -10.66 2.47 -7.53
CA ILE A 167 -9.71 1.88 -8.47
C ILE A 167 -10.19 0.50 -8.93
N VAL A 168 -10.70 -0.35 -8.04
CA VAL A 168 -11.29 -1.65 -8.41
C VAL A 168 -12.44 -1.44 -9.41
N GLY A 169 -13.32 -0.46 -9.18
CA GLY A 169 -14.39 -0.12 -10.12
C GLY A 169 -13.87 0.27 -11.50
N ALA A 170 -12.82 1.11 -11.56
CA ALA A 170 -12.17 1.49 -12.81
C ALA A 170 -11.54 0.28 -13.52
N LEU A 171 -10.85 -0.61 -12.80
CA LEU A 171 -10.27 -1.82 -13.36
C LEU A 171 -11.34 -2.78 -13.90
N LYS A 172 -12.44 -3.01 -13.15
CA LYS A 172 -13.53 -3.90 -13.61
C LYS A 172 -14.24 -3.36 -14.86
N THR A 173 -14.24 -2.04 -15.05
CA THR A 173 -14.84 -1.41 -16.23
C THR A 173 -13.89 -1.39 -17.42
N GLY A 174 -12.60 -1.17 -17.19
CA GLY A 174 -11.61 -0.99 -18.26
C GLY A 174 -10.82 -2.23 -18.66
N LEU A 175 -10.69 -3.23 -17.79
CA LEU A 175 -9.91 -4.45 -18.06
C LEU A 175 -10.78 -5.59 -18.59
N THR A 176 -10.17 -6.44 -19.40
CA THR A 176 -10.84 -7.67 -19.87
C THR A 176 -10.94 -8.72 -18.75
N PRO A 177 -11.89 -9.66 -18.85
CA PRO A 177 -11.99 -10.77 -17.89
C PRO A 177 -10.71 -11.59 -17.76
N GLU A 178 -9.95 -11.75 -18.84
CA GLU A 178 -8.67 -12.46 -18.87
C GLU A 178 -7.60 -11.72 -18.08
N GLN A 179 -7.53 -10.39 -18.20
CA GLN A 179 -6.61 -9.56 -17.42
C GLN A 179 -6.94 -9.63 -15.92
N LEU A 180 -8.22 -9.52 -15.57
CA LEU A 180 -8.67 -9.66 -14.17
C LEU A 180 -8.37 -11.06 -13.61
N THR A 181 -8.51 -12.10 -14.44
CA THR A 181 -8.15 -13.48 -14.04
C THR A 181 -6.65 -13.63 -13.87
N GLY A 182 -5.84 -13.02 -14.74
CA GLY A 182 -4.39 -12.98 -14.63
C GLY A 182 -3.90 -12.29 -13.37
N ILE A 183 -4.54 -11.16 -12.98
CA ILE A 183 -4.28 -10.49 -11.71
C ILE A 183 -4.56 -11.44 -10.54
N ALA A 184 -5.72 -12.10 -10.53
CA ALA A 184 -6.09 -13.00 -9.43
C ALA A 184 -5.13 -14.19 -9.29
N ALA A 185 -4.80 -14.86 -10.41
CA ALA A 185 -3.85 -15.97 -10.41
C ALA A 185 -2.47 -15.56 -9.89
N ARG A 186 -2.04 -14.33 -10.17
CA ARG A 186 -0.77 -13.80 -9.68
C ARG A 186 -0.79 -13.52 -8.19
N VAL A 187 -1.87 -12.93 -7.70
CA VAL A 187 -2.04 -12.71 -6.26
C VAL A 187 -2.04 -14.04 -5.50
N GLU A 188 -2.73 -15.06 -6.03
CA GLU A 188 -2.69 -16.42 -5.49
C GLU A 188 -1.25 -16.99 -5.44
N LYS A 189 -0.47 -16.80 -6.51
CA LYS A 189 0.94 -17.22 -6.55
C LYS A 189 1.81 -16.50 -5.51
N VAL A 190 1.63 -15.19 -5.33
CA VAL A 190 2.40 -14.39 -4.37
C VAL A 190 2.06 -14.77 -2.93
N LEU A 191 0.79 -15.06 -2.65
CA LEU A 191 0.33 -15.44 -1.32
C LEU A 191 0.52 -16.92 -0.99
N GLY A 192 0.85 -17.76 -1.98
CA GLY A 192 0.93 -19.21 -1.82
C GLY A 192 -0.42 -19.88 -1.62
N GLY A 193 -1.52 -19.23 -2.01
CA GLY A 193 -2.87 -19.75 -1.83
C GLY A 193 -3.97 -18.75 -2.20
N LYS A 194 -5.20 -19.25 -2.29
CA LYS A 194 -6.38 -18.45 -2.65
C LYS A 194 -6.75 -17.51 -1.52
N LEU A 195 -7.07 -16.27 -1.89
CA LEU A 195 -7.75 -15.35 -1.00
C LEU A 195 -9.19 -15.82 -0.79
N VAL A 196 -9.56 -16.04 0.46
CA VAL A 196 -10.92 -16.50 0.82
C VAL A 196 -11.67 -15.33 1.47
N PRO A 197 -12.86 -14.97 0.96
CA PRO A 197 -13.66 -13.94 1.60
C PRO A 197 -13.97 -14.33 3.05
N PRO A 198 -14.02 -13.36 3.99
CA PRO A 198 -14.15 -13.63 5.41
C PRO A 198 -15.29 -14.58 5.79
N GLN A 199 -16.44 -14.44 5.12
CA GLN A 199 -17.64 -15.26 5.34
C GLN A 199 -17.48 -16.73 4.89
N TYR A 200 -16.48 -17.04 4.06
CA TYR A 200 -16.18 -18.40 3.60
C TYR A 200 -14.92 -18.99 4.25
N LYS A 201 -14.31 -18.34 5.26
CA LYS A 201 -13.07 -18.84 5.90
C LYS A 201 -13.20 -20.26 6.45
N GLN A 202 -14.37 -20.61 7.00
CA GLN A 202 -14.63 -21.96 7.52
C GLN A 202 -15.00 -22.96 6.43
N THR A 203 -15.41 -22.49 5.25
CA THR A 203 -15.75 -23.33 4.09
C THR A 203 -15.18 -22.75 2.80
N PRO A 204 -13.84 -22.72 2.62
CA PRO A 204 -13.20 -22.05 1.48
C PRO A 204 -13.67 -22.56 0.12
N SER A 205 -13.98 -23.85 0.01
CA SER A 205 -14.48 -24.49 -1.20
C SER A 205 -15.85 -23.98 -1.66
N LYS A 206 -16.61 -23.31 -0.78
CA LYS A 206 -17.92 -22.71 -1.09
C LYS A 206 -17.81 -21.25 -1.53
N ALA A 207 -16.63 -20.64 -1.52
CA ALA A 207 -16.46 -19.26 -1.93
C ALA A 207 -16.73 -19.11 -3.45
N PRO A 208 -17.62 -18.19 -3.86
CA PRO A 208 -17.83 -17.90 -5.28
C PRO A 208 -16.53 -17.47 -5.94
N ARG A 209 -16.25 -17.99 -7.14
CA ARG A 209 -15.02 -17.66 -7.89
C ARG A 209 -14.87 -16.16 -8.12
N GLU A 210 -15.97 -15.48 -8.46
CA GLU A 210 -15.98 -14.02 -8.64
C GLU A 210 -15.61 -13.28 -7.35
N ALA A 211 -16.14 -13.71 -6.19
CA ALA A 211 -15.81 -13.09 -4.91
C ALA A 211 -14.32 -13.26 -4.54
N VAL A 212 -13.72 -14.41 -4.87
CA VAL A 212 -12.28 -14.65 -4.72
C VAL A 212 -11.47 -13.75 -5.66
N GLN A 213 -11.91 -13.61 -6.92
CA GLN A 213 -11.27 -12.76 -7.91
C GLN A 213 -11.34 -11.28 -7.50
N ASP A 214 -12.50 -10.78 -7.09
CA ASP A 214 -12.67 -9.40 -6.61
C ASP A 214 -11.76 -9.10 -5.42
N LEU A 215 -11.64 -10.06 -4.49
CA LEU A 215 -10.74 -9.93 -3.35
C LEU A 215 -9.26 -9.86 -3.78
N ALA A 216 -8.88 -10.65 -4.78
CA ALA A 216 -7.54 -10.62 -5.35
C ALA A 216 -7.25 -9.33 -6.12
N VAL A 217 -8.22 -8.80 -6.88
CA VAL A 217 -8.09 -7.51 -7.55
C VAL A 217 -7.97 -6.39 -6.52
N ALA A 218 -8.79 -6.39 -5.46
CA ALA A 218 -8.67 -5.44 -4.36
C ALA A 218 -7.29 -5.50 -3.67
N TYR A 219 -6.78 -6.71 -3.43
CA TYR A 219 -5.43 -6.90 -2.89
C TYR A 219 -4.35 -6.36 -3.84
N PHE A 220 -4.47 -6.64 -5.14
CA PHE A 220 -3.55 -6.10 -6.15
C PHE A 220 -3.56 -4.57 -6.17
N VAL A 221 -4.74 -3.95 -6.16
CA VAL A 221 -4.88 -2.49 -6.06
C VAL A 221 -4.17 -1.97 -4.81
N GLU A 222 -4.40 -2.62 -3.68
CA GLU A 222 -3.87 -2.21 -2.38
C GLU A 222 -2.33 -2.28 -2.31
N GLN A 223 -1.72 -3.30 -2.91
CA GLN A 223 -0.27 -3.51 -2.87
C GLN A 223 0.48 -2.81 -4.00
N VAL A 224 -0.18 -2.58 -5.14
CA VAL A 224 0.47 -2.11 -6.37
C VAL A 224 0.00 -0.71 -6.73
N LEU A 225 -1.31 -0.52 -6.89
CA LEU A 225 -1.85 0.72 -7.45
C LEU A 225 -2.05 1.85 -6.44
N LEU A 226 -2.07 1.55 -5.13
CA LEU A 226 -2.03 2.56 -4.07
C LEU A 226 -0.60 3.02 -3.72
N ASN A 227 0.41 2.53 -4.43
CA ASN A 227 1.77 3.02 -4.28
C ASN A 227 1.86 4.48 -4.79
N GLU A 228 2.55 5.34 -4.07
CA GLU A 228 2.71 6.77 -4.44
C GLU A 228 3.34 6.94 -5.83
N ARG A 229 4.16 5.98 -6.26
CA ARG A 229 4.83 5.96 -7.57
C ARG A 229 3.97 5.38 -8.68
N ALA A 230 2.82 4.78 -8.37
CA ALA A 230 2.00 4.08 -9.36
C ALA A 230 1.53 5.01 -10.50
N VAL A 231 1.17 6.26 -10.19
CA VAL A 231 0.75 7.25 -11.21
C VAL A 231 1.88 7.49 -12.21
N ASP A 232 3.10 7.74 -11.73
CA ASP A 232 4.26 8.04 -12.58
C ASP A 232 4.64 6.83 -13.42
N VAL A 233 4.74 5.65 -12.79
CA VAL A 233 5.12 4.41 -13.48
C VAL A 233 4.10 4.05 -14.54
N VAL A 234 2.80 4.04 -14.22
CA VAL A 234 1.74 3.69 -15.17
C VAL A 234 1.69 4.68 -16.33
N SER A 235 1.90 5.97 -16.08
CA SER A 235 1.91 7.00 -17.13
C SER A 235 3.09 6.88 -18.10
N GLN A 236 4.20 6.27 -17.66
CA GLN A 236 5.40 6.08 -18.47
C GLN A 236 5.44 4.72 -19.18
N MET A 237 4.51 3.80 -18.88
CA MET A 237 4.45 2.51 -19.54
C MET A 237 4.15 2.69 -21.02
N LYS A 238 5.02 2.16 -21.88
CA LYS A 238 4.72 2.04 -23.31
C LYS A 238 3.77 0.85 -23.51
N PRO A 239 2.50 1.07 -23.89
CA PRO A 239 1.55 -0.01 -24.07
C PRO A 239 1.97 -0.88 -25.26
N PRO A 240 1.62 -2.18 -25.25
CA PRO A 240 1.73 -2.99 -26.45
C PRO A 240 0.84 -2.38 -27.55
N PRO A 241 1.24 -2.50 -28.84
CA PRO A 241 0.39 -2.04 -29.94
C PRO A 241 -0.99 -2.68 -29.83
N SER A 242 -2.04 -1.88 -30.06
CA SER A 242 -3.40 -2.41 -30.05
C SER A 242 -3.52 -3.50 -31.11
N ALA A 243 -4.27 -4.57 -30.86
CA ALA A 243 -4.53 -5.58 -31.87
C ALA A 243 -5.19 -4.99 -33.15
N ALA A 244 -5.83 -3.82 -33.03
CA ALA A 244 -6.37 -3.05 -34.15
C ALA A 244 -5.31 -2.33 -35.00
N GLU A 245 -4.09 -2.13 -34.48
CA GLU A 245 -2.96 -1.50 -35.17
C GLU A 245 -1.95 -2.51 -35.72
N ALA A 246 -2.20 -3.82 -35.58
CA ALA A 246 -1.38 -4.82 -36.23
C ALA A 246 -1.45 -4.57 -37.76
N PRO A 247 -0.32 -4.23 -38.42
CA PRO A 247 -0.35 -3.84 -39.81
C PRO A 247 -0.90 -5.00 -40.64
N ALA A 248 -1.83 -4.68 -41.55
CA ALA A 248 -2.37 -5.57 -42.59
C ALA A 248 -1.29 -6.10 -43.57
N ALA A 249 -0.01 -6.02 -43.22
CA ALA A 249 1.15 -6.38 -44.02
C ALA A 249 1.40 -7.90 -44.13
N ALA A 250 0.57 -8.74 -43.51
CA ALA A 250 0.66 -10.20 -43.64
C ALA A 250 -0.28 -10.81 -44.70
N ALA A 251 -0.99 -9.98 -45.47
CA ALA A 251 -1.86 -10.43 -46.57
C ALA A 251 -1.38 -9.87 -47.91
N ALA A 252 -0.14 -10.20 -48.29
CA ALA A 252 0.28 -10.19 -49.69
C ALA A 252 0.76 -11.62 -50.01
N PRO A 253 0.16 -12.30 -51.01
CA PRO A 253 0.48 -13.68 -51.37
C PRO A 253 1.90 -13.85 -51.93
#